data_AF-A0ABD6C2J5-F1
#
_entry.id   AF-A0ABD6C2J5-F1
#
_cell.length_a   1.000
_cell.length_b   1.000
_cell.length_c   1.000
_cell.angle_alpha   90.00
_cell.angle_beta   90.00
_cell.angle_gamma   90.00
#
_symmetry.space_group_name_H-M   'P 1'
#
loop_
_entity.id
_entity.type
_entity.pdbx_description
1 polymer ?
#
loop_
_entity_poly.entity_id
_entity_poly.type
_entity_poly.pdbx_seq_one_letter_code
_entity_poly.pdbx_strand_id
1 'polypeptide(L)'
;MADRNVLGEELATCGTDPTTGFERDGCCGTHPDDRGRHELCAVMTEEFLQFSADRGNNLVTPRPELSFPGLDPGDRWCLCLGRWTEALEATRTQRLPETTVPPVILDATNEAVLDAVALETLEAHAYDA
;
A
#
# COMPACT_ATOMS: atom_id res chain seq x y z
N MET A 1 -6.31 4.08 -21.26
CA MET A 1 -7.38 4.67 -20.44
C MET A 1 -6.75 5.06 -19.12
N ALA A 2 -7.20 6.13 -18.48
CA ALA A 2 -6.73 6.43 -17.12
C ALA A 2 -7.20 5.32 -16.19
N ASP A 3 -6.34 4.92 -15.24
CA ASP A 3 -6.71 3.95 -14.22
C ASP A 3 -7.80 4.52 -13.31
N ARG A 4 -8.60 3.62 -12.73
CA ARG A 4 -9.69 3.97 -11.81
C ARG A 4 -9.38 3.50 -10.40
N ASN A 5 -9.90 4.22 -9.43
CA ASN A 5 -9.81 3.82 -8.03
C ASN A 5 -10.92 2.83 -7.64
N VAL A 6 -10.83 2.25 -6.44
CA VAL A 6 -11.81 1.29 -5.91
C VAL A 6 -13.22 1.84 -5.73
N LEU A 7 -13.40 3.16 -5.80
CA LEU A 7 -14.70 3.85 -5.76
C LEU A 7 -15.29 4.06 -7.17
N GLY A 8 -14.57 3.67 -8.23
CA GLY A 8 -14.98 3.81 -9.62
C GLY A 8 -14.68 5.18 -10.25
N GLU A 9 -13.94 6.04 -9.55
CA GLU A 9 -13.51 7.37 -10.03
C GLU A 9 -12.10 7.31 -10.63
N GLU A 10 -11.58 8.45 -11.11
CA GLU A 10 -10.20 8.54 -11.60
C GLU A 10 -9.20 8.27 -10.47
N LEU A 11 -8.13 7.51 -10.74
CA LEU A 11 -7.12 7.17 -9.74
C LEU A 11 -6.35 8.42 -9.28
N ALA A 12 -6.47 8.75 -8.00
CA ALA A 12 -5.76 9.88 -7.40
C ALA A 12 -4.27 9.56 -7.17
N THR A 13 -3.46 10.61 -7.05
CA THR A 13 -2.05 10.49 -6.67
C THR A 13 -1.92 10.00 -5.22
N CYS A 14 -1.14 8.95 -5.00
CA CYS A 14 -0.88 8.40 -3.67
C CYS A 14 0.17 9.25 -2.92
N GLY A 15 1.32 9.54 -3.55
CA GLY A 15 2.41 10.27 -2.90
C GLY A 15 3.51 10.74 -3.85
N THR A 16 3.94 11.99 -3.68
CA THR A 16 5.03 12.60 -4.48
C THR A 16 6.29 12.90 -3.67
N ASP A 17 6.19 12.93 -2.34
CA ASP A 17 7.32 13.13 -1.42
C ASP A 17 7.10 12.27 -0.16
N PRO A 18 7.66 11.05 -0.11
CA PRO A 18 8.46 10.41 -1.16
C PRO A 18 7.64 10.03 -2.40
N THR A 19 8.25 10.08 -3.59
CA THR A 19 7.57 9.64 -4.82
C THR A 19 7.38 8.13 -4.83
N THR A 20 6.13 7.69 -4.90
CA THR A 20 5.75 6.28 -4.88
C THR A 20 5.34 5.75 -6.26
N GLY A 21 4.72 4.57 -6.31
CA GLY A 21 4.30 3.89 -7.54
C GLY A 21 5.40 3.00 -8.12
N PHE A 22 5.00 1.92 -8.79
CA PHE A 22 5.94 1.00 -9.46
C PHE A 22 6.81 1.75 -10.48
N GLU A 23 6.19 2.64 -11.26
CA GLU A 23 6.86 3.47 -12.27
C GLU A 23 7.50 4.76 -11.70
N ARG A 24 7.39 5.00 -10.38
CA ARG A 24 7.82 6.24 -9.71
C ARG A 24 7.14 7.49 -10.28
N ASP A 25 5.85 7.38 -10.58
CA ASP A 25 4.96 8.45 -11.04
C ASP A 25 4.05 9.03 -9.94
N GLY A 26 4.11 8.44 -8.74
CA GLY A 26 3.30 8.83 -7.58
C GLY A 26 1.93 8.16 -7.50
N CYS A 27 1.58 7.29 -8.45
CA CYS A 27 0.27 6.64 -8.55
C CYS A 27 0.39 5.12 -8.38
N CYS A 28 -0.66 4.49 -7.83
CA CYS A 28 -0.70 3.03 -7.64
C CYS A 28 -1.34 2.34 -8.85
N GLY A 29 -0.86 2.68 -10.05
CA GLY A 29 -1.39 2.14 -11.31
C GLY A 29 -1.05 0.66 -11.52
N THR A 30 -1.76 0.03 -12.45
CA THR A 30 -1.41 -1.34 -12.87
C THR A 30 -0.27 -1.32 -13.88
N HIS A 31 0.67 -2.26 -13.78
CA HIS A 31 1.76 -2.39 -14.75
C HIS A 31 2.03 -3.87 -15.07
N PRO A 32 2.19 -4.26 -16.36
CA PRO A 32 2.33 -5.67 -16.76
C PRO A 32 3.55 -6.39 -16.17
N ASP A 33 4.62 -5.64 -15.88
CA ASP A 33 5.83 -6.18 -15.24
C ASP A 33 5.80 -6.09 -13.71
N ASP A 34 4.79 -5.46 -13.11
CA ASP A 34 4.70 -5.35 -11.66
C ASP A 34 4.10 -6.61 -11.03
N ARG A 35 4.97 -7.58 -10.79
CA ARG A 35 4.61 -8.81 -10.06
C ARG A 35 4.25 -8.57 -8.60
N GLY A 36 4.66 -7.44 -8.03
CA GLY A 36 4.37 -7.07 -6.65
C GLY A 36 2.95 -6.53 -6.47
N ARG A 37 2.31 -6.08 -7.55
CA ARG A 37 1.01 -5.41 -7.56
C ARG A 37 1.01 -4.24 -6.58
N HIS A 38 1.82 -3.22 -6.83
CA HIS A 38 1.88 -1.97 -6.07
C HIS A 38 0.67 -1.08 -6.41
N GLU A 39 -0.53 -1.64 -6.23
CA GLU A 39 -1.81 -1.10 -6.67
C GLU A 39 -2.61 -0.52 -5.49
N LEU A 40 -2.11 -0.70 -4.25
CA LEU A 40 -2.77 -0.29 -3.01
C LEU A 40 -2.03 0.87 -2.34
N CYS A 41 -2.67 2.02 -2.22
CA CYS A 41 -2.10 3.17 -1.51
C CYS A 41 -2.37 3.04 -0.01
N ALA A 42 -1.32 2.90 0.79
CA ALA A 42 -1.42 2.79 2.25
C ALA A 42 -0.61 3.87 2.96
N VAL A 43 -1.03 4.25 4.16
CA VAL A 43 -0.27 5.10 5.07
C VAL A 43 0.52 4.21 6.02
N MET A 44 1.85 4.33 6.00
CA MET A 44 2.72 3.47 6.79
C MET A 44 2.51 3.70 8.28
N THR A 45 2.47 2.61 9.03
CA THR A 45 2.46 2.62 10.50
C THR A 45 3.78 2.02 11.01
N GLU A 46 4.16 2.36 12.24
CA GLU A 46 5.37 1.79 12.85
C GLU A 46 5.27 0.26 12.94
N GLU A 47 4.11 -0.26 13.35
CA GLU A 47 3.87 -1.70 13.48
C GLU A 47 3.87 -2.42 12.14
N PHE A 48 3.33 -1.82 11.08
CA PHE A 48 3.41 -2.39 9.74
C PHE A 48 4.85 -2.42 9.23
N LEU A 49 5.61 -1.33 9.40
CA LEU A 49 6.99 -1.26 8.94
C LEU A 49 7.86 -2.33 9.63
N GLN A 50 7.68 -2.49 10.94
CA GLN A 50 8.35 -3.54 11.71
C GLN A 50 7.92 -4.94 11.25
N PHE A 51 6.61 -5.19 11.17
CA PHE A 51 6.06 -6.47 10.69
C PHE A 51 6.58 -6.82 9.30
N SER A 52 6.53 -5.88 8.36
CA SER A 52 6.96 -6.04 6.98
C SER A 52 8.45 -6.40 6.92
N ALA A 53 9.29 -5.72 7.71
CA ALA A 53 10.71 -6.04 7.81
C ALA A 53 10.94 -7.47 8.33
N ASP A 54 10.22 -7.89 9.37
CA ASP A 54 10.30 -9.25 9.92
C ASP A 54 9.84 -10.33 8.92
N ARG A 55 8.95 -9.97 7.99
CA ARG A 55 8.52 -10.81 6.85
C ARG A 55 9.43 -10.71 5.61
N GLY A 56 10.60 -10.09 5.76
CA GLY A 56 11.60 -9.96 4.70
C GLY A 56 11.33 -8.85 3.68
N ASN A 57 10.37 -7.96 3.96
CA ASN A 57 10.08 -6.77 3.16
C ASN A 57 10.49 -5.51 3.93
N ASN A 58 11.78 -5.23 3.96
CA ASN A 58 12.33 -4.07 4.66
C ASN A 58 12.06 -2.78 3.86
N LEU A 59 11.09 -2.00 4.34
CA LEU A 59 10.68 -0.71 3.77
C LEU A 59 11.30 0.50 4.50
N VAL A 60 12.09 0.28 5.56
CA VAL A 60 12.68 1.38 6.34
C VAL A 60 14.08 1.72 5.83
N THR A 61 14.86 0.72 5.42
CA THR A 61 16.23 0.95 4.98
C THR A 61 16.27 1.57 3.57
N PRO A 62 16.90 2.75 3.38
CA PRO A 62 17.05 3.35 2.06
C PRO A 62 17.81 2.43 1.09
N ARG A 63 17.37 2.40 -0.17
CA ARG A 63 18.04 1.72 -1.29
C ARG A 63 18.21 2.72 -2.45
N PRO A 64 19.27 3.56 -2.42
CA PRO A 64 19.52 4.55 -3.47
C PRO A 64 19.61 3.95 -4.88
N GLU A 65 20.12 2.72 -4.99
CA GLU A 65 20.21 1.95 -6.23
C GLU A 65 18.84 1.59 -6.84
N LEU A 66 17.78 1.61 -6.04
CA LEU A 66 16.38 1.40 -6.47
C LEU A 66 15.54 2.68 -6.42
N SER A 67 16.20 3.85 -6.23
CA SER A 67 15.51 5.12 -5.99
C SER A 67 14.44 4.99 -4.89
N PHE A 68 14.80 4.32 -3.79
CA PHE A 68 13.92 4.09 -2.65
C PHE A 68 14.50 4.80 -1.41
N PRO A 69 13.79 5.80 -0.86
CA PRO A 69 14.33 6.63 0.23
C PRO A 69 14.31 5.94 1.60
N GLY A 70 13.61 4.81 1.74
CA GLY A 70 13.16 4.34 3.05
C GLY A 70 11.90 5.11 3.48
N LEU A 71 11.05 4.46 4.27
CA LEU A 71 9.76 4.99 4.70
C LEU A 71 9.72 5.16 6.21
N ASP A 72 9.04 6.21 6.63
CA ASP A 72 8.69 6.52 8.01
C ASP A 72 7.19 6.33 8.26
N PRO A 73 6.76 6.15 9.53
CA PRO A 73 5.33 6.18 9.86
C PRO A 73 4.68 7.50 9.40
N GLY A 74 3.54 7.40 8.73
CA GLY A 74 2.82 8.51 8.11
C GLY A 74 3.08 8.68 6.61
N ASP A 75 4.12 8.06 6.06
CA ASP A 75 4.37 8.10 4.62
C ASP A 75 3.26 7.38 3.84
N ARG A 76 2.88 7.95 2.69
CA ARG A 76 1.98 7.30 1.74
C ARG A 76 2.79 6.49 0.74
N TRP A 77 2.43 5.24 0.55
CA TRP A 77 3.16 4.36 -0.34
C TRP A 77 2.24 3.37 -1.07
N CYS A 78 2.48 3.21 -2.37
CA CYS A 78 1.92 2.12 -3.16
C CYS A 78 2.56 0.81 -2.72
N LEU A 79 1.84 0.08 -1.89
CA LEU A 79 2.27 -1.16 -1.27
C LEU A 79 1.88 -2.36 -2.15
N CYS A 80 2.75 -3.37 -2.19
CA CYS A 80 2.40 -4.66 -2.77
C CYS A 80 1.12 -5.20 -2.14
N LEU A 81 0.10 -5.48 -2.94
CA LEU A 81 -1.18 -5.99 -2.44
C LEU A 81 -1.01 -7.23 -1.55
N GLY A 82 -0.14 -8.15 -1.95
CA GLY A 82 0.16 -9.36 -1.19
C GLY A 82 0.72 -9.09 0.22
N ARG A 83 1.47 -8.00 0.41
CA ARG A 83 2.04 -7.62 1.71
C ARG A 83 0.98 -6.99 2.61
N TRP A 84 0.07 -6.23 2.03
CA TRP A 84 -1.08 -5.70 2.77
C TRP A 84 -2.00 -6.84 3.25
N THR A 85 -2.31 -7.80 2.38
CA THR A 85 -3.13 -8.96 2.75
C THR A 85 -2.44 -9.88 3.77
N GLU A 86 -1.12 -10.04 3.68
CA GLU A 86 -0.32 -10.79 4.66
C GLU A 86 -0.45 -10.15 6.06
N ALA A 87 -0.37 -8.81 6.15
CA ALA A 87 -0.55 -8.09 7.39
C ALA A 87 -1.98 -8.27 7.94
N LEU A 88 -3.00 -8.14 7.09
CA LEU A 88 -4.40 -8.34 7.49
C LEU A 88 -4.66 -9.74 8.07
N GLU A 89 -4.16 -10.79 7.41
CA GLU A 89 -4.28 -12.17 7.89
C GLU A 89 -3.50 -12.39 9.21
N ALA A 90 -2.28 -11.86 9.29
CA ALA A 90 -1.45 -11.99 10.48
C ALA A 90 -2.07 -11.29 11.70
N THR A 91 -2.64 -10.10 11.53
CA THR A 91 -3.35 -9.39 12.61
C THR A 91 -4.49 -10.24 13.18
N ARG A 92 -5.31 -10.84 12.30
CA ARG A 92 -6.45 -11.69 12.70
C ARG A 92 -6.01 -13.00 13.37
N THR A 93 -4.97 -13.65 12.86
CA THR A 93 -4.57 -15.00 13.30
C THR A 93 -3.57 -14.99 14.45
N GLN A 94 -2.71 -13.98 14.51
CA GLN A 94 -1.60 -13.88 15.48
C GLN A 94 -1.87 -12.87 16.59
N ARG A 95 -3.02 -12.18 16.57
CA ARG A 95 -3.41 -11.13 17.53
C ARG A 95 -2.38 -10.00 17.60
N LEU A 96 -1.94 -9.55 16.42
CA LEU A 96 -1.09 -8.36 16.32
C LEU A 96 -1.94 -7.10 16.57
N PRO A 97 -1.32 -5.95 16.88
CA PRO A 97 -2.03 -4.68 16.90
C PRO A 97 -2.79 -4.43 15.59
N GLU A 98 -3.98 -3.83 15.67
CA GLU A 98 -4.75 -3.44 14.48
C GLU A 98 -3.93 -2.52 13.55
N THR A 99 -3.05 -1.70 14.14
CA THR A 99 -2.10 -0.84 13.41
C THR A 99 -1.07 -1.60 12.58
N THR A 100 -0.93 -2.92 12.72
CA THR A 100 -0.14 -3.74 11.79
C THR A 100 -0.76 -3.78 10.39
N VAL A 101 -2.06 -3.56 10.26
CA VAL A 101 -2.70 -3.33 8.96
C VAL A 101 -2.63 -1.82 8.65
N PRO A 102 -1.80 -1.38 7.70
CA PRO A 102 -1.66 0.04 7.44
C PRO A 102 -2.95 0.55 6.77
N PRO A 103 -3.49 1.71 7.20
CA PRO A 103 -4.73 2.24 6.66
C PRO A 103 -4.60 2.63 5.20
N VAL A 104 -5.71 2.53 4.46
CA VAL A 104 -5.78 2.60 2.99
C VAL A 104 -6.38 3.92 2.54
N ILE A 105 -5.78 4.52 1.51
CA ILE A 105 -6.33 5.71 0.85
C ILE A 105 -7.15 5.23 -0.36
N LEU A 106 -8.48 5.25 -0.22
CA LEU A 106 -9.39 4.62 -1.19
C LEU A 106 -9.35 5.28 -2.57
N ASP A 107 -9.33 6.60 -2.64
CA ASP A 107 -9.30 7.35 -3.90
C ASP A 107 -7.98 7.20 -4.68
N ALA A 108 -6.90 6.81 -3.99
CA ALA A 108 -5.57 6.52 -4.55
C ALA A 108 -5.25 5.02 -4.65
N THR A 109 -6.22 4.13 -4.38
CA THR A 109 -6.06 2.67 -4.49
C THR A 109 -6.77 2.18 -5.75
N ASN A 110 -6.08 1.42 -6.59
CA ASN A 110 -6.57 1.00 -7.91
C ASN A 110 -7.68 -0.06 -7.81
N GLU A 111 -8.67 0.02 -8.71
CA GLU A 111 -9.79 -0.92 -8.76
C GLU A 111 -9.37 -2.38 -8.94
N ALA A 112 -8.18 -2.64 -9.52
CA ALA A 112 -7.62 -3.98 -9.68
C ALA A 112 -7.48 -4.74 -8.35
N VAL A 113 -7.30 -4.02 -7.23
CA VAL A 113 -7.23 -4.62 -5.88
C VAL A 113 -8.51 -5.39 -5.51
N LEU A 114 -9.66 -5.01 -6.09
CA LEU A 114 -10.96 -5.62 -5.81
C LEU A 114 -11.08 -7.08 -6.29
N ASP A 115 -10.13 -7.56 -7.09
CA ASP A 115 -10.04 -8.97 -7.46
C ASP A 115 -9.61 -9.88 -6.30
N ALA A 116 -8.97 -9.32 -5.27
CA ALA A 116 -8.40 -10.05 -4.14
C ALA A 116 -8.94 -9.58 -2.78
N VAL A 117 -9.34 -8.31 -2.65
CA VAL A 117 -9.84 -7.73 -1.40
C VAL A 117 -11.18 -7.06 -1.63
N ALA A 118 -12.20 -7.43 -0.84
CA ALA A 118 -13.52 -6.82 -0.93
C ALA A 118 -13.49 -5.33 -0.56
N LEU A 119 -14.29 -4.50 -1.23
CA LEU A 119 -14.36 -3.05 -1.00
C LEU A 119 -14.65 -2.75 0.48
N GLU A 120 -15.58 -3.48 1.09
CA GLU A 120 -15.95 -3.31 2.50
C GLU A 120 -14.78 -3.57 3.46
N THR A 121 -13.83 -4.42 3.06
CA THR A 121 -12.60 -4.63 3.83
C THR A 121 -11.66 -3.45 3.71
N LEU A 122 -11.54 -2.83 2.53
CA LEU A 122 -10.76 -1.62 2.33
C LEU A 122 -11.38 -0.44 3.10
N GLU A 123 -12.70 -0.27 3.01
CA GLU A 123 -13.45 0.78 3.73
C GLU A 123 -13.27 0.66 5.25
N ALA A 124 -13.28 -0.56 5.80
CA ALA A 124 -13.04 -0.79 7.22
C ALA A 124 -11.62 -0.39 7.69
N HIS A 125 -10.68 -0.25 6.77
CA HIS A 125 -9.31 0.21 7.04
C HIS A 125 -9.00 1.52 6.32
N ALA A 126 -10.03 2.29 5.93
CA ALA A 126 -9.83 3.56 5.26
C ALA A 126 -9.06 4.52 6.17
N TYR A 127 -8.17 5.30 5.57
CA TYR A 127 -7.48 6.37 6.27
C TYR A 127 -8.42 7.56 6.46
N ASP A 128 -8.92 7.74 7.68
CA ASP A 128 -9.65 8.94 8.08
C ASP A 128 -8.65 10.08 8.32
N ALA A 129 -8.65 11.08 7.43
CA ALA A 129 -7.84 12.29 7.55
C ALA A 129 -8.49 13.36 8.43
#